data_AF-A0A917PBH3-F1
#
_entry.id   AF-A0A917PBH3-F1
#
_cell.length_a   1.000
_cell.length_b   1.000
_cell.length_c   1.000
_cell.angle_alpha   90.00
_cell.angle_beta   90.00
_cell.angle_gamma   90.00
#
_symmetry.space_group_name_H-M   'P 1'
#
loop_
_entity.id
_entity.type
_entity.pdbx_description
1 polymer ?
#
loop_
_entity_poly.entity_id
_entity_poly.type
_entity_poly.pdbx_seq_one_letter_code
_entity_poly.pdbx_strand_id
1 'polypeptide(L)'
;MTWGWSYVVDGSDGLSYGPEDPVVPGMESDRGQLAAYIADPSRVRYSTQMQQRISRRRLTREIVRREFVFTSVQLPTFPLGRAPVVAPGGVKLNRKLRRGLVPSDEAAFAERLRSAWYTTWSERRSGLAGDDTDLLNLSMDVLETAFECRRHARAAAADGSAFGVKMNDLLAERLKVDALSTPPPFLLNNMHVRGLAYQLCDECHFYFSEPFDADEEAL
;
A
#
# COMPACT_ATOMS: atom_id res chain seq x y z
N MET A 1 -32.74 43.54 -10.57
CA MET A 1 -32.55 43.29 -9.13
C MET A 1 -31.33 44.09 -8.70
N THR A 2 -31.59 45.17 -7.97
CA THR A 2 -30.67 45.89 -7.07
C THR A 2 -30.02 44.87 -6.12
N TRP A 3 -28.78 45.06 -5.63
CA TRP A 3 -28.40 46.00 -4.58
C TRP A 3 -26.90 46.36 -4.67
N GLY A 4 -26.60 47.65 -4.60
CA GLY A 4 -25.30 48.16 -4.18
C GLY A 4 -25.27 48.29 -2.66
N TRP A 5 -24.08 48.16 -2.07
CA TRP A 5 -23.80 48.60 -0.71
C TRP A 5 -22.46 49.34 -0.67
N SER A 6 -22.56 50.55 -0.14
CA SER A 6 -21.52 51.54 0.05
C SER A 6 -20.53 51.14 1.14
N TYR A 7 -19.28 51.54 0.95
CA TYR A 7 -18.32 51.71 2.03
C TYR A 7 -18.75 52.88 2.93
N VAL A 8 -18.75 52.66 4.25
CA VAL A 8 -18.76 53.71 5.27
C VAL A 8 -17.57 53.44 6.18
N VAL A 9 -16.67 54.42 6.26
CA VAL A 9 -15.61 54.53 7.25
C VAL A 9 -15.92 55.78 8.07
N ASP A 10 -16.17 55.59 9.36
CA ASP A 10 -15.93 56.53 10.48
C ASP A 10 -16.46 55.82 11.75
N GLY A 11 -15.87 55.89 12.93
CA GLY A 11 -14.75 56.63 13.47
C GLY A 11 -14.53 56.12 14.90
N SER A 12 -13.28 56.26 15.36
CA SER A 12 -12.78 56.33 16.75
C SER A 12 -13.80 56.36 17.90
N ASP A 13 -13.61 55.46 18.88
CA ASP A 13 -13.17 55.85 20.25
C ASP A 13 -13.10 54.65 21.21
N GLY A 14 -12.05 54.62 22.06
CA GLY A 14 -12.04 53.81 23.28
C GLY A 14 -10.92 52.79 23.47
N LEU A 15 -9.65 53.17 23.30
CA LEU A 15 -8.51 52.41 23.83
C LEU A 15 -8.41 52.60 25.36
N SER A 16 -8.78 51.56 26.11
CA SER A 16 -8.41 51.37 27.51
C SER A 16 -7.46 50.17 27.60
N TYR A 17 -6.16 50.44 27.60
CA TYR A 17 -5.11 49.47 27.94
C TYR A 17 -5.04 49.34 29.46
N GLY A 18 -5.59 48.25 30.01
CA GLY A 18 -5.23 47.75 31.34
C GLY A 18 -4.13 46.68 31.19
N PRO A 19 -3.14 46.60 32.10
CA PRO A 19 -2.14 45.55 32.04
C PRO A 19 -2.77 44.27 32.59
N GLU A 20 -3.32 43.43 31.72
CA GLU A 20 -3.60 42.05 32.11
C GLU A 20 -2.30 41.27 32.05
N ASP A 21 -1.70 41.11 33.22
CA ASP A 21 -0.61 40.18 33.46
C ASP A 21 -0.98 38.79 32.90
N PRO A 22 -0.06 38.09 32.22
CA PRO A 22 -0.31 36.73 31.79
C PRO A 22 -0.42 35.83 33.04
N VAL A 23 -1.64 35.40 33.35
CA VAL A 23 -1.89 34.33 34.33
C VAL A 23 -1.20 33.06 33.81
N VAL A 24 -0.06 32.74 34.40
CA VAL A 24 0.69 31.51 34.16
C VAL A 24 -0.17 30.33 34.64
N PRO A 25 -0.67 29.44 33.76
CA PRO A 25 -1.44 28.28 34.16
C PRO A 25 -0.47 27.19 34.60
N GLY A 26 0.06 27.31 35.82
CA GLY A 26 1.05 26.37 36.35
C GLY A 26 1.02 26.22 37.87
N MET A 27 0.81 27.32 38.61
CA MET A 27 0.99 27.29 40.07
C MET A 27 -0.18 26.68 40.87
N GLU A 28 -1.43 26.80 40.39
CA GLU A 28 -2.60 26.21 41.08
C GLU A 28 -2.66 24.68 40.91
N SER A 29 -2.24 24.17 39.75
CA SER A 29 -2.14 22.74 39.47
C SER A 29 -1.15 22.05 40.41
N ASP A 30 0.00 22.68 40.65
CA ASP A 30 1.06 22.10 41.49
C ASP A 30 0.71 22.10 42.98
N ARG A 31 0.02 23.14 43.49
CA ARG A 31 -0.45 23.19 44.88
C ARG A 31 -1.54 22.14 45.17
N GLY A 32 -2.46 21.93 44.22
CA GLY A 32 -3.48 20.89 44.33
C GLY A 32 -2.90 19.47 44.31
N GLN A 33 -1.87 19.23 43.50
CA GLN A 33 -1.15 17.96 43.47
C GLN A 33 -0.32 17.72 44.74
N LEU A 34 0.30 18.75 45.29
CA LEU A 34 1.05 18.66 46.55
C LEU A 34 0.12 18.36 47.74
N ALA A 35 -1.03 19.02 47.82
CA ALA A 35 -2.04 18.75 48.85
C ALA A 35 -2.60 17.33 48.74
N ALA A 36 -2.85 16.84 47.53
CA ALA A 36 -3.27 15.46 47.29
C ALA A 36 -2.17 14.42 47.63
N TYR A 37 -0.90 14.74 47.37
CA TYR A 37 0.25 13.90 47.75
C TYR A 37 0.43 13.81 49.27
N ILE A 38 0.28 14.93 49.97
CA ILE A 38 0.37 14.98 51.44
C ILE A 38 -0.78 14.20 52.09
N ALA A 39 -1.98 14.28 51.52
CA ALA A 39 -3.17 13.56 52.02
C ALA A 39 -3.16 12.05 51.71
N ASP A 40 -2.68 11.65 50.53
CA ASP A 40 -2.51 10.25 50.13
C ASP A 40 -1.45 10.09 49.02
N PRO A 41 -0.21 9.70 49.38
CA PRO A 41 0.88 9.52 48.42
C PRO A 41 0.61 8.45 47.35
N SER A 42 -0.27 7.49 47.65
CA SER A 42 -0.60 6.39 46.72
C SER A 42 -1.48 6.85 45.56
N ARG A 43 -2.30 7.88 45.78
CA ARG A 43 -3.22 8.45 44.79
C ARG A 43 -2.49 9.20 43.67
N VAL A 44 -1.39 9.87 44.00
CA VAL A 44 -0.52 10.55 43.01
C VAL A 44 0.26 9.53 42.18
N ARG A 45 0.67 8.40 42.79
CA ARG A 45 1.25 7.27 42.04
C ARG A 45 0.23 6.64 41.09
N TYR A 46 -1.03 6.51 41.51
CA TYR A 46 -2.09 5.99 40.66
C TYR A 46 -2.43 6.93 39.49
N SER A 47 -2.56 8.23 39.73
CA SER A 47 -2.88 9.21 38.67
C SER A 47 -1.76 9.34 37.65
N THR A 48 -0.50 9.35 38.07
CA THR A 48 0.67 9.35 37.18
C THR A 48 0.78 8.05 36.38
N GLN A 49 0.55 6.88 37.00
CA GLN A 49 0.49 5.60 36.28
C GLN A 49 -0.66 5.56 35.26
N MET A 50 -1.82 6.11 35.61
CA MET A 50 -2.98 6.20 34.72
C MET A 50 -2.70 7.14 33.55
N GLN A 51 -2.10 8.31 33.79
CA GLN A 51 -1.67 9.22 32.73
C GLN A 51 -0.61 8.59 31.83
N GLN A 52 0.36 7.83 32.38
CA GLN A 52 1.32 7.08 31.58
C GLN A 52 0.64 6.00 30.74
N ARG A 53 -0.36 5.28 31.27
CA ARG A 53 -1.14 4.29 30.52
C ARG A 53 -1.96 4.95 29.42
N ILE A 54 -2.59 6.08 29.69
CA ILE A 54 -3.34 6.87 28.70
C ILE A 54 -2.39 7.36 27.62
N SER A 55 -1.26 8.00 27.97
CA SER A 55 -0.27 8.49 27.02
C SER A 55 0.32 7.38 26.14
N ARG A 56 0.55 6.17 26.70
CA ARG A 56 1.00 5.00 25.92
C ARG A 56 -0.07 4.47 24.97
N ARG A 57 -1.35 4.67 25.26
CA ARG A 57 -2.49 4.23 24.44
C ARG A 57 -3.01 5.35 23.53
N ARG A 58 -2.49 6.56 23.67
CA ARG A 58 -2.97 7.73 22.93
C ARG A 58 -2.14 7.87 21.66
N LEU A 59 -2.79 7.65 20.53
CA LEU A 59 -2.26 8.04 19.23
C LEU A 59 -2.24 9.57 19.15
N THR A 60 -1.06 10.17 19.21
CA THR A 60 -0.89 11.61 19.06
C THR A 60 -0.84 11.97 17.58
N ARG A 61 -1.25 13.20 17.25
CA ARG A 61 -1.16 13.74 15.88
C ARG A 61 0.26 13.65 15.31
N GLU A 62 1.27 13.72 16.16
CA GLU A 62 2.67 13.57 15.77
C GLU A 62 3.05 12.11 15.50
N ILE A 63 2.57 11.14 16.29
CA ILE A 63 2.73 9.71 15.97
C ILE A 63 2.02 9.38 14.66
N VAL A 64 0.77 9.83 14.50
CA VAL A 64 0.02 9.68 13.26
C VAL A 64 0.76 10.35 12.10
N ARG A 65 1.26 11.58 12.25
CA ARG A 65 2.05 12.23 11.21
C ARG A 65 3.38 11.54 10.97
N ARG A 66 4.05 10.96 11.95
CA ARG A 66 5.33 10.26 11.72
C ARG A 66 5.08 8.97 10.93
N GLU A 67 3.99 8.26 11.21
CA GLU A 67 3.54 7.12 10.40
C GLU A 67 3.06 7.58 9.01
N PHE A 68 2.38 8.73 8.90
CA PHE A 68 1.82 9.24 7.64
C PHE A 68 2.80 10.06 6.77
N VAL A 69 3.86 10.65 7.32
CA VAL A 69 4.85 11.45 6.57
C VAL A 69 5.77 10.54 5.74
N PHE A 70 5.83 9.25 6.07
CA PHE A 70 6.42 8.22 5.20
C PHE A 70 5.42 7.59 4.23
N THR A 71 4.18 8.10 4.14
CA THR A 71 3.30 7.84 2.98
C THR A 71 3.82 8.65 1.80
N SER A 72 5.00 8.27 1.32
CA SER A 72 5.51 8.74 0.04
C SER A 72 4.49 8.44 -1.05
N VAL A 73 4.44 9.33 -2.03
CA VAL A 73 3.71 9.24 -3.31
C VAL A 73 3.88 7.89 -4.02
N GLN A 74 4.83 7.06 -3.59
CA GLN A 74 5.04 5.69 -4.06
C GLN A 74 4.92 4.70 -2.91
N LEU A 75 3.95 3.78 -3.03
CA LEU A 75 3.79 2.62 -2.17
C LEU A 75 5.00 1.67 -2.38
N PRO A 76 5.69 1.23 -1.32
CA PRO A 76 6.81 0.30 -1.48
C PRO A 76 6.34 -1.07 -1.96
N THR A 77 7.17 -1.77 -2.75
CA THR A 77 6.88 -3.12 -3.26
C THR A 77 6.99 -4.20 -2.19
N PHE A 78 7.86 -3.99 -1.20
CA PHE A 78 7.95 -4.85 -0.01
C PHE A 78 7.62 -4.04 1.24
N PRO A 79 7.00 -4.66 2.26
CA PRO A 79 6.76 -4.00 3.54
C PRO A 79 8.09 -3.56 4.18
N LEU A 80 8.12 -2.34 4.71
CA LEU A 80 9.31 -1.78 5.35
C LEU A 80 9.62 -2.51 6.66
N GLY A 81 10.92 -2.71 6.93
CA GLY A 81 11.40 -3.29 8.19
C GLY A 81 11.12 -4.79 8.35
N ARG A 82 10.65 -5.47 7.30
CA ARG A 82 10.42 -6.92 7.28
C ARG A 82 11.28 -7.59 6.22
N ALA A 83 11.74 -8.80 6.51
CA ALA A 83 12.41 -9.62 5.51
C ALA A 83 11.39 -10.08 4.45
N PRO A 84 11.73 -10.04 3.15
CA PRO A 84 10.89 -10.59 2.10
C PRO A 84 10.55 -12.06 2.35
N VAL A 85 9.27 -12.40 2.33
CA VAL A 85 8.81 -13.79 2.42
C VAL A 85 8.78 -14.37 1.00
N VAL A 86 9.38 -15.55 0.82
CA VAL A 86 9.30 -16.28 -0.45
C VAL A 86 7.93 -16.92 -0.56
N ALA A 87 7.20 -16.63 -1.64
CA ALA A 87 5.90 -17.24 -1.89
C ALA A 87 6.04 -18.76 -2.09
N PRO A 88 5.11 -19.59 -1.60
CA PRO A 88 5.10 -21.02 -1.91
C PRO A 88 4.91 -21.23 -3.43
N GLY A 89 5.54 -22.26 -4.01
CA GLY A 89 5.48 -22.53 -5.46
C GLY A 89 6.60 -21.86 -6.26
N GLY A 90 6.31 -21.39 -7.47
CA GLY A 90 7.25 -20.65 -8.34
C GLY A 90 8.07 -21.52 -9.29
N VAL A 91 8.07 -22.83 -9.09
CA VAL A 91 8.79 -23.78 -9.96
C VAL A 91 8.20 -23.77 -11.38
N LYS A 92 6.87 -23.70 -11.51
CA LYS A 92 6.18 -23.69 -12.80
C LYS A 92 6.44 -22.38 -13.51
N LEU A 93 6.37 -21.24 -12.82
CA LEU A 93 6.74 -19.94 -13.36
C LEU A 93 8.18 -19.95 -13.92
N ASN A 94 9.16 -20.37 -13.12
CA ASN A 94 10.56 -20.39 -13.55
C ASN A 94 10.80 -21.31 -14.75
N ARG A 95 10.11 -22.47 -14.79
CA ARG A 95 10.12 -23.39 -15.94
C ARG A 95 9.58 -22.68 -17.19
N LYS A 96 8.43 -22.03 -17.10
CA LYS A 96 7.77 -21.33 -18.22
C LYS A 96 8.58 -20.14 -18.72
N LEU A 97 9.16 -19.34 -17.83
CA LEU A 97 10.02 -18.21 -18.20
C LEU A 97 11.28 -18.69 -18.92
N ARG A 98 11.92 -19.76 -18.44
CA ARG A 98 13.08 -20.37 -19.10
C ARG A 98 12.73 -20.93 -20.48
N ARG A 99 11.60 -21.63 -20.61
CA ARG A 99 11.09 -22.13 -21.90
C ARG A 99 10.78 -20.97 -22.87
N GLY A 100 10.29 -19.85 -22.34
CA GLY A 100 10.04 -18.61 -23.09
C GLY A 100 11.30 -17.80 -23.40
N LEU A 101 12.50 -18.32 -23.10
CA LEU A 101 13.79 -17.66 -23.30
C LEU A 101 13.89 -16.29 -22.60
N VAL A 102 13.15 -16.09 -21.50
CA VAL A 102 13.27 -14.90 -20.66
C VAL A 102 14.63 -14.94 -19.94
N PRO A 103 15.41 -13.84 -19.94
CA PRO A 103 16.69 -13.76 -19.25
C PRO A 103 16.61 -14.19 -17.79
N SER A 104 17.67 -14.81 -17.27
CA SER A 104 17.66 -15.41 -15.93
C SER A 104 17.51 -14.38 -14.80
N ASP A 105 18.03 -13.16 -15.01
CA ASP A 105 17.89 -12.03 -14.10
C ASP A 105 16.45 -11.49 -14.09
N GLU A 106 15.81 -11.39 -15.25
CA GLU A 106 14.38 -11.06 -15.36
C GLU A 106 13.50 -12.14 -14.73
N ALA A 107 13.85 -13.41 -14.89
CA ALA A 107 13.13 -14.52 -14.24
C ALA A 107 13.26 -14.46 -12.71
N ALA A 108 14.47 -14.20 -12.20
CA ALA A 108 14.68 -13.98 -10.78
C ALA A 108 13.92 -12.75 -10.25
N PHE A 109 13.82 -11.69 -11.06
CA PHE A 109 13.02 -10.51 -10.74
C PHE A 109 11.52 -10.84 -10.71
N ALA A 110 11.01 -11.63 -11.65
CA ALA A 110 9.62 -12.09 -11.68
C ALA A 110 9.26 -12.90 -10.42
N GLU A 111 10.14 -13.79 -9.98
CA GLU A 111 9.95 -14.56 -8.74
C GLU A 111 9.91 -13.66 -7.49
N ARG A 112 10.77 -12.62 -7.45
CA ARG A 112 10.73 -11.62 -6.38
C ARG A 112 9.42 -10.83 -6.38
N LEU A 113 8.92 -10.45 -7.55
CA LEU A 113 7.64 -9.75 -7.67
C LEU A 113 6.46 -10.63 -7.27
N ARG A 114 6.48 -11.93 -7.60
CA ARG A 114 5.49 -12.90 -7.12
C ARG A 114 5.48 -12.98 -5.60
N SER A 115 6.68 -13.01 -4.99
CA SER A 115 6.86 -13.00 -3.54
C SER A 115 6.38 -11.70 -2.88
N ALA A 116 6.63 -10.56 -3.52
CA ALA A 116 6.08 -9.27 -3.09
C ALA A 116 4.55 -9.26 -3.11
N TRP A 117 3.94 -9.72 -4.20
CA TRP A 117 2.49 -9.86 -4.33
C TRP A 117 1.92 -10.75 -3.22
N TYR A 118 2.47 -11.95 -3.03
CA TYR A 118 2.03 -12.88 -1.99
C TYR A 118 2.07 -12.27 -0.59
N THR A 119 3.16 -11.55 -0.26
CA THR A 119 3.33 -10.87 1.03
C THR A 119 2.27 -9.78 1.18
N THR A 120 2.15 -8.90 0.20
CA THR A 120 1.21 -7.77 0.22
C THR A 120 -0.24 -8.24 0.32
N TRP A 121 -0.64 -9.25 -0.46
CA TRP A 121 -1.99 -9.82 -0.40
C TRP A 121 -2.27 -10.45 0.97
N SER A 122 -1.32 -11.23 1.50
CA SER A 122 -1.47 -11.90 2.80
C SER A 122 -1.60 -10.91 3.96
N GLU A 123 -0.91 -9.78 3.91
CA GLU A 123 -0.94 -8.75 4.95
C GLU A 123 -2.17 -7.85 4.88
N ARG A 124 -2.70 -7.59 3.67
CA ARG A 124 -3.74 -6.57 3.46
C ARG A 124 -5.15 -7.12 3.31
N ARG A 125 -5.30 -8.41 3.02
CA ARG A 125 -6.62 -9.05 2.98
C ARG A 125 -7.29 -9.00 4.37
N SER A 126 -8.59 -8.77 4.39
CA SER A 126 -9.38 -8.59 5.62
C SER A 126 -9.75 -9.90 6.33
N GLY A 127 -9.60 -11.03 5.64
CA GLY A 127 -10.12 -12.34 6.04
C GLY A 127 -11.64 -12.49 5.85
N LEU A 128 -12.29 -11.54 5.18
CA LEU A 128 -13.74 -11.55 4.95
C LEU A 128 -14.06 -12.15 3.57
N ALA A 129 -15.30 -12.62 3.39
CA ALA A 129 -15.75 -13.21 2.13
C ALA A 129 -15.61 -12.28 0.90
N GLY A 130 -15.53 -10.96 1.10
CA GLY A 130 -15.27 -9.99 0.04
C GLY A 130 -13.88 -10.12 -0.59
N ASP A 131 -12.87 -10.56 0.16
CA ASP A 131 -11.49 -10.63 -0.31
C ASP A 131 -11.34 -11.57 -1.53
N ASP A 132 -12.07 -12.70 -1.52
CA ASP A 132 -12.03 -13.67 -2.61
C ASP A 132 -12.64 -13.08 -3.90
N THR A 133 -13.69 -12.28 -3.75
CA THR A 133 -14.34 -11.59 -4.88
C THR A 133 -13.41 -10.49 -5.42
N ASP A 134 -12.77 -9.74 -4.53
CA ASP A 134 -11.82 -8.69 -4.91
C ASP A 134 -10.59 -9.27 -5.62
N LEU A 135 -10.06 -10.39 -5.12
CA LEU A 135 -8.96 -11.11 -5.76
C LEU A 135 -9.36 -11.62 -7.14
N LEU A 136 -10.56 -12.16 -7.27
CA LEU A 136 -11.08 -12.68 -8.53
C LEU A 136 -11.21 -11.55 -9.56
N ASN A 137 -11.81 -10.42 -9.19
CA ASN A 137 -11.94 -9.26 -10.06
C ASN A 137 -10.57 -8.75 -10.54
N LEU A 138 -9.63 -8.59 -9.62
CA LEU A 138 -8.28 -8.15 -9.95
C LEU A 138 -7.55 -9.17 -10.85
N SER A 139 -7.75 -10.47 -10.61
CA SER A 139 -7.18 -11.53 -11.46
C SER A 139 -7.76 -11.50 -12.87
N MET A 140 -9.05 -11.23 -13.02
CA MET A 140 -9.69 -11.10 -14.34
C MET A 140 -9.10 -9.94 -15.13
N ASP A 141 -8.94 -8.76 -14.51
CA ASP A 141 -8.33 -7.59 -15.15
C ASP A 141 -6.87 -7.88 -15.60
N VAL A 142 -6.10 -8.57 -14.75
CA VAL A 142 -4.73 -8.98 -15.09
C VAL A 142 -4.69 -10.01 -16.22
N LEU A 143 -5.60 -11.00 -16.21
CA LEU A 143 -5.67 -12.03 -17.25
C LEU A 143 -6.08 -11.46 -18.60
N GLU A 144 -7.04 -10.54 -18.62
CA GLU A 144 -7.44 -9.84 -19.85
C GLU A 144 -6.22 -9.15 -20.48
N THR A 145 -5.50 -8.35 -19.69
CA THR A 145 -4.28 -7.68 -20.15
C THR A 145 -3.19 -8.68 -20.57
N ALA A 146 -3.02 -9.80 -19.84
CA ALA A 146 -2.04 -10.82 -20.16
C ALA A 146 -2.36 -11.53 -21.49
N PHE A 147 -3.64 -11.81 -21.76
CA PHE A 147 -4.07 -12.39 -23.03
C PHE A 147 -3.91 -11.42 -24.20
N GLU A 148 -4.12 -10.13 -23.98
CA GLU A 148 -3.77 -9.10 -24.96
C GLU A 148 -2.27 -9.10 -25.26
N CYS A 149 -1.43 -9.02 -24.23
CA CYS A 149 0.02 -9.06 -24.36
C CYS A 149 0.46 -10.31 -25.13
N ARG A 150 -0.15 -11.48 -24.85
CA ARG A 150 0.09 -12.72 -25.59
C ARG A 150 -0.25 -12.59 -27.07
N ARG A 151 -1.43 -12.06 -27.43
CA ARG A 151 -1.82 -11.87 -28.83
C ARG A 151 -0.82 -10.99 -29.57
N HIS A 152 -0.38 -9.90 -28.94
CA HIS A 152 0.61 -8.99 -29.52
C HIS A 152 2.00 -9.62 -29.62
N ALA A 153 2.45 -10.35 -28.59
CA ALA A 153 3.73 -11.05 -28.61
C ALA A 153 3.77 -12.10 -29.73
N ARG A 154 2.68 -12.87 -29.91
CA ARG A 154 2.56 -13.86 -30.99
C ARG A 154 2.60 -13.19 -32.37
N ALA A 155 1.89 -12.08 -32.55
CA ALA A 155 1.91 -11.34 -33.82
C ALA A 155 3.30 -10.77 -34.16
N ALA A 156 4.12 -10.48 -33.16
CA ALA A 156 5.46 -9.93 -33.33
C ALA A 156 6.57 -10.99 -33.48
N ALA A 157 6.31 -12.25 -33.10
CA ALA A 157 7.31 -13.32 -33.10
C ALA A 157 7.06 -14.30 -34.26
N ALA A 158 7.66 -14.01 -35.43
CA ALA A 158 7.50 -14.83 -36.65
C ALA A 158 7.89 -16.31 -36.46
N ASP A 159 8.91 -16.58 -35.64
CA ASP A 159 9.44 -17.94 -35.39
C ASP A 159 9.26 -18.39 -33.92
N GLY A 160 8.45 -17.68 -33.12
CA GLY A 160 8.19 -17.99 -31.70
C GLY A 160 9.37 -17.77 -30.73
N SER A 161 10.62 -17.64 -31.21
CA SER A 161 11.82 -17.51 -30.37
C SER A 161 11.85 -16.26 -29.47
N ALA A 162 11.24 -15.16 -29.92
CA ALA A 162 11.15 -13.91 -29.14
C ALA A 162 9.83 -13.78 -28.35
N PHE A 163 8.94 -14.77 -28.41
CA PHE A 163 7.59 -14.67 -27.86
C PHE A 163 7.60 -14.38 -26.35
N GLY A 164 8.33 -15.18 -25.55
CA GLY A 164 8.32 -15.05 -24.09
C GLY A 164 8.93 -13.74 -23.60
N VAL A 165 10.06 -13.32 -24.20
CA VAL A 165 10.67 -12.01 -23.94
C VAL A 165 9.71 -10.88 -24.29
N LYS A 166 9.12 -10.91 -25.50
CA LYS A 166 8.20 -9.86 -25.94
C LYS A 166 6.94 -9.79 -25.07
N MET A 167 6.44 -10.95 -24.63
CA MET A 167 5.32 -11.01 -23.70
C MET A 167 5.69 -10.40 -22.35
N ASN A 168 6.88 -10.69 -21.81
CA ASN A 168 7.35 -10.10 -20.55
C ASN A 168 7.48 -8.57 -20.63
N ASP A 169 7.99 -8.05 -21.75
CA ASP A 169 8.09 -6.62 -22.02
C ASP A 169 6.70 -5.96 -22.05
N LEU A 170 5.77 -6.56 -22.79
CA LEU A 170 4.41 -6.04 -22.92
C LEU A 170 3.68 -6.03 -21.57
N LEU A 171 3.89 -7.05 -20.72
CA LEU A 171 3.35 -7.06 -19.37
C LEU A 171 3.92 -5.91 -18.53
N ALA A 172 5.23 -5.63 -18.64
CA ALA A 172 5.86 -4.52 -17.92
C ALA A 172 5.31 -3.15 -18.36
N GLU A 173 5.00 -3.02 -19.65
CA GLU A 173 4.48 -1.80 -20.26
C GLU A 173 3.00 -1.58 -19.94
N ARG A 174 2.17 -2.63 -19.98
CA ARG A 174 0.70 -2.51 -19.95
C ARG A 174 0.06 -2.77 -18.60
N LEU A 175 0.65 -3.62 -17.75
CA LEU A 175 0.10 -3.84 -16.41
C LEU A 175 0.42 -2.64 -15.52
N LYS A 176 -0.55 -1.73 -15.44
CA LYS A 176 -0.54 -0.54 -14.59
C LYS A 176 -1.78 -0.53 -13.72
N VAL A 177 -1.64 -0.07 -12.48
CA VAL A 177 -2.77 0.07 -11.55
C VAL A 177 -3.85 0.98 -12.13
N ASP A 178 -3.44 2.06 -12.80
CA ASP A 178 -4.36 3.03 -13.41
C ASP A 178 -5.09 2.49 -14.66
N ALA A 179 -4.66 1.35 -15.19
CA ALA A 179 -5.27 0.69 -16.35
C ALA A 179 -6.26 -0.42 -15.94
N LEU A 180 -6.45 -0.67 -14.63
CA LEU A 180 -7.41 -1.66 -14.14
C LEU A 180 -8.85 -1.15 -14.31
N SER A 181 -9.74 -2.04 -14.72
CA SER A 181 -11.16 -1.73 -14.89
C SER A 181 -11.84 -1.46 -13.55
N THR A 182 -11.39 -2.17 -12.51
CA THR A 182 -11.90 -2.02 -11.15
C THR A 182 -10.81 -1.48 -10.22
N PRO A 183 -11.10 -0.46 -9.38
CA PRO A 183 -10.13 0.00 -8.41
C PRO A 183 -9.78 -1.15 -7.44
N PRO A 184 -8.49 -1.38 -7.15
CA PRO A 184 -8.10 -2.48 -6.26
C PRO A 184 -8.61 -2.24 -4.83
N PRO A 185 -8.85 -3.33 -4.06
CA PRO A 185 -9.43 -3.26 -2.71
C PRO A 185 -8.56 -2.50 -1.70
N PHE A 186 -7.28 -2.32 -2.03
CA PHE A 186 -6.33 -1.51 -1.28
C PHE A 186 -5.29 -0.93 -2.24
N LEU A 187 -4.51 0.04 -1.75
CA LEU A 187 -3.46 0.67 -2.54
C LEU A 187 -2.44 -0.37 -3.04
N LEU A 188 -2.22 -0.37 -4.36
CA LEU A 188 -1.23 -1.18 -5.05
C LEU A 188 -0.28 -0.27 -5.86
N ASN A 189 0.86 -0.82 -6.26
CA ASN A 189 1.73 -0.22 -7.28
C ASN A 189 1.81 -1.17 -8.48
N ASN A 190 2.37 -0.69 -9.60
CA ASN A 190 2.48 -1.48 -10.84
C ASN A 190 3.27 -2.78 -10.65
N MET A 191 4.23 -2.79 -9.73
CA MET A 191 5.02 -3.99 -9.42
C MET A 191 4.19 -5.08 -8.74
N HIS A 192 3.20 -4.71 -7.92
CA HIS A 192 2.27 -5.67 -7.32
C HIS A 192 1.38 -6.33 -8.37
N VAL A 193 0.84 -5.55 -9.31
CA VAL A 193 -0.01 -6.07 -10.39
C VAL A 193 0.79 -7.03 -11.28
N ARG A 194 2.04 -6.68 -11.59
CA ARG A 194 2.95 -7.57 -12.32
C ARG A 194 3.29 -8.82 -11.52
N GLY A 195 3.45 -8.71 -10.20
CA GLY A 195 3.62 -9.84 -9.30
C GLY A 195 2.43 -10.81 -9.29
N LEU A 196 1.20 -10.28 -9.32
CA LEU A 196 -0.01 -11.08 -9.48
C LEU A 196 -0.04 -11.81 -10.83
N ALA A 197 0.35 -11.15 -11.92
CA ALA A 197 0.46 -11.82 -13.22
C ALA A 197 1.41 -13.03 -13.17
N TYR A 198 2.55 -12.90 -12.49
CA TYR A 198 3.47 -14.03 -12.31
C TYR A 198 2.91 -15.14 -11.42
N GLN A 199 2.13 -14.80 -10.38
CA GLN A 199 1.40 -15.78 -9.58
C GLN A 199 0.39 -16.56 -10.44
N LEU A 200 -0.41 -15.86 -11.25
CA LEU A 200 -1.40 -16.47 -12.14
C LEU A 200 -0.74 -17.34 -13.22
N CYS A 201 0.45 -16.95 -13.69
CA CYS A 201 1.24 -17.79 -14.58
C CYS A 201 1.75 -19.07 -13.89
N ASP A 202 2.21 -18.98 -12.63
CA ASP A 202 2.58 -20.15 -11.82
C ASP A 202 1.39 -21.11 -11.65
N GLU A 203 0.19 -20.55 -11.44
CA GLU A 203 -1.11 -21.25 -11.35
C GLU A 203 -1.68 -21.73 -12.70
N CYS A 204 -0.89 -21.64 -13.78
CA CYS A 204 -1.23 -22.13 -15.13
C CYS A 204 -2.39 -21.41 -15.83
N HIS A 205 -2.72 -20.16 -15.46
CA HIS A 205 -3.73 -19.39 -16.19
C HIS A 205 -3.24 -18.85 -17.54
N PHE A 206 -1.92 -18.66 -17.71
CA PHE A 206 -1.28 -18.34 -18.99
C PHE A 206 0.20 -18.75 -18.99
N TYR A 207 0.88 -18.59 -20.13
CA TYR A 207 2.23 -19.11 -20.38
C TYR A 207 3.11 -18.16 -21.20
N PHE A 208 4.44 -18.33 -21.07
CA PHE A 208 5.47 -17.56 -21.78
C PHE A 208 6.19 -18.35 -22.90
N SER A 209 5.80 -19.60 -23.16
CA SER A 209 6.45 -20.47 -24.15
C SER A 209 5.49 -20.98 -25.21
N GLU A 210 5.97 -21.11 -26.45
CA GLU A 210 5.31 -21.85 -27.52
C GLU A 210 6.23 -22.97 -28.04
N PRO A 211 5.72 -24.19 -28.26
CA PRO A 211 4.36 -24.66 -27.98
C PRO A 211 4.07 -24.77 -26.46
N PHE A 212 2.81 -24.61 -26.08
CA PHE A 212 2.33 -24.84 -24.72
C PHE A 212 1.74 -26.25 -24.62
N ASP A 213 2.36 -27.09 -23.79
CA ASP A 213 1.82 -28.39 -23.43
C ASP A 213 1.19 -28.29 -22.03
N ALA A 214 -0.14 -28.40 -21.95
CA ALA A 214 -0.89 -28.28 -20.70
C ALA A 214 -0.62 -29.48 -19.76
N ASP A 215 -0.33 -30.66 -20.32
CA ASP A 215 -0.18 -31.90 -19.57
C ASP A 215 1.20 -31.95 -18.89
N GLU A 216 2.25 -31.48 -19.56
CA GLU A 216 3.58 -31.32 -18.95
C GLU A 216 3.65 -30.22 -17.87
N GLU A 217 2.79 -29.21 -17.94
CA GLU A 217 2.77 -28.07 -17.01
C GLU A 217 1.86 -28.31 -15.79
N ALA A 218 1.01 -29.34 -15.83
CA ALA A 218 0.24 -29.81 -14.68
C ALA A 218 1.11 -30.56 -13.67
N LEU A 219 2.15 -31.26 -14.16
CA LEU A 219 3.14 -32.07 -13.42
C LEU A 219 4.25 -31.24 -12.73
#